data_AF-A0A7C6KPH5-F1
#
_entry.id   AF-A0A7C6KPH5-F1
#
_cell.length_a   1.000
_cell.length_b   1.000
_cell.length_c   1.000
_cell.angle_alpha   90.00
_cell.angle_beta   90.00
_cell.angle_gamma   90.00
#
_symmetry.space_group_name_H-M   'P 1'
#
loop_
_entity.id
_entity.type
_entity.pdbx_description
1 polymer ?
#
loop_
_entity_poly.entity_id
_entity_poly.type
_entity_poly.pdbx_seq_one_letter_code
_entity_poly.pdbx_strand_id
1 'polypeptide(L)'
;PLFKAKGDMIVKLPDSGEHQVDAYGDYERDGVKHLWVAECKYRKSEPMTAREVEKALEAAEVVREIRNARDMKVWLVSTGGFTRDALALIEKSGCLFSGLDEINEIARLYGIGVKIVEFV
;
A
#
# COMPACT_ATOMS: atom_id res chain seq x y z
N PRO A 1 6.25 -10.47 14.86
CA PRO A 1 4.88 -10.71 14.35
C PRO A 1 4.94 -11.54 13.06
N LEU A 2 4.26 -12.70 13.03
CA LEU A 2 4.09 -13.47 11.80
C LEU A 2 2.88 -12.89 11.06
N PHE A 3 3.13 -12.09 10.03
CA PHE A 3 2.07 -11.49 9.20
C PHE A 3 1.41 -12.57 8.35
N LYS A 4 0.08 -12.53 8.23
CA LYS A 4 -0.64 -13.35 7.24
C LYS A 4 -1.06 -12.45 6.08
N ALA A 5 -0.36 -12.54 4.96
CA ALA A 5 -0.87 -12.01 3.69
C ALA A 5 -2.16 -12.77 3.34
N LYS A 6 -3.25 -12.03 3.10
CA LYS A 6 -4.57 -12.62 2.84
C LYS A 6 -4.89 -12.67 1.35
N GLY A 7 -4.34 -11.76 0.56
CA GLY A 7 -4.57 -11.62 -0.89
C GLY A 7 -4.83 -10.17 -1.28
N ASP A 8 -5.42 -9.98 -2.45
CA ASP A 8 -5.98 -8.73 -2.94
C ASP A 8 -7.49 -8.62 -2.59
N MET A 9 -8.05 -7.41 -2.71
CA MET A 9 -9.49 -7.20 -2.48
C MET A 9 -10.05 -6.13 -3.41
N ILE A 10 -11.17 -6.41 -4.09
CA ILE A 10 -11.96 -5.39 -4.79
C ILE A 10 -12.94 -4.77 -3.80
N VAL A 11 -12.88 -3.45 -3.65
CA VAL A 11 -13.79 -2.65 -2.82
C VAL A 11 -14.59 -1.68 -3.67
N LYS A 12 -15.80 -1.35 -3.23
CA LYS A 12 -16.63 -0.33 -3.87
C LYS A 12 -16.47 1.00 -3.16
N LEU A 13 -15.95 1.99 -3.86
CA LEU A 13 -15.80 3.35 -3.35
C LEU A 13 -17.12 4.13 -3.52
N PRO A 14 -17.46 5.04 -2.60
CA PRO A 14 -18.71 5.81 -2.65
C PRO A 14 -18.92 6.56 -3.97
N ASP A 15 -17.85 7.18 -4.49
CA ASP A 15 -17.95 8.15 -5.59
C ASP A 15 -17.18 7.78 -6.86
N SER A 16 -16.43 6.66 -6.87
CA SER A 16 -15.49 6.36 -7.97
C SER A 16 -15.50 4.91 -8.47
N GLY A 17 -16.52 4.12 -8.13
CA GLY A 17 -16.68 2.74 -8.62
C GLY A 17 -15.85 1.72 -7.85
N GLU A 18 -15.54 0.59 -8.50
CA GLU A 18 -14.73 -0.47 -7.89
C GLU A 18 -13.24 -0.13 -7.93
N HIS A 19 -12.51 -0.48 -6.88
CA HIS A 19 -11.07 -0.32 -6.74
C HIS A 19 -10.46 -1.61 -6.21
N GLN A 20 -9.41 -2.11 -6.85
CA GLN A 20 -8.68 -3.28 -6.38
C GLN A 20 -7.51 -2.83 -5.51
N VAL A 21 -7.49 -3.29 -4.27
CA VAL A 21 -6.36 -3.17 -3.35
C VAL A 21 -5.39 -4.32 -3.64
N ASP A 22 -4.15 -3.98 -3.97
CA ASP A 22 -3.15 -4.95 -4.45
C ASP A 22 -2.79 -6.02 -3.41
N ALA A 23 -2.68 -5.63 -2.14
CA ALA A 23 -2.49 -6.59 -1.06
C ALA A 23 -3.03 -6.09 0.27
N TYR A 24 -3.50 -7.00 1.11
CA TYR A 24 -3.78 -6.72 2.51
C TYR A 24 -3.45 -7.92 3.40
N GLY A 25 -3.33 -7.65 4.69
CA GLY A 25 -3.22 -8.69 5.70
C GLY A 25 -3.64 -8.17 7.07
N ASP A 26 -4.03 -9.12 7.92
CA ASP A 26 -4.40 -8.84 9.30
C ASP A 26 -3.44 -9.52 10.28
N TYR A 27 -3.28 -8.92 11.44
CA TYR A 27 -2.61 -9.52 12.58
C TYR A 27 -3.32 -9.12 13.88
N GLU A 28 -3.17 -9.93 14.91
CA GLU A 28 -3.71 -9.64 16.24
C GLU A 28 -2.59 -9.29 17.21
N ARG A 29 -2.84 -8.28 18.03
CA ARG A 29 -1.97 -7.86 19.13
C ARG A 29 -2.85 -7.54 20.32
N ASP A 30 -2.58 -8.17 21.47
CA ASP A 30 -3.34 -7.97 22.71
C ASP A 30 -4.86 -8.16 22.54
N GLY A 31 -5.27 -9.12 21.71
CA GLY A 31 -6.68 -9.40 21.39
C GLY A 31 -7.35 -8.39 20.45
N VAL A 32 -6.58 -7.47 19.88
CA VAL A 32 -7.06 -6.45 18.95
C VAL A 32 -6.59 -6.77 17.54
N LYS A 33 -7.52 -6.74 16.58
CA LYS A 33 -7.21 -6.92 15.15
C LYS A 33 -6.68 -5.62 14.54
N HIS A 34 -5.53 -5.72 13.90
CA HIS A 34 -4.86 -4.69 13.13
C HIS A 34 -4.76 -5.09 11.66
N LEU A 35 -4.75 -4.10 10.78
CA LEU A 35 -4.70 -4.29 9.34
C LEU A 35 -3.43 -3.63 8.76
N TRP A 36 -2.91 -4.22 7.68
CA TRP A 36 -2.08 -3.49 6.74
C TRP A 36 -2.64 -3.65 5.33
N VAL A 37 -2.50 -2.59 4.55
CA VAL A 37 -2.93 -2.50 3.16
C VAL A 37 -1.73 -2.01 2.35
N ALA A 38 -1.48 -2.61 1.20
CA ALA A 38 -0.47 -2.16 0.27
C ALA A 38 -1.07 -1.88 -1.11
N GLU A 39 -0.64 -0.77 -1.70
CA GLU A 39 -0.98 -0.37 -3.07
C GLU A 39 0.34 -0.17 -3.84
N CYS A 40 0.43 -0.76 -5.02
CA CYS A 40 1.65 -0.85 -5.81
C CYS A 40 1.45 -0.22 -7.20
N LYS A 41 2.40 0.61 -7.63
CA LYS A 41 2.47 1.15 -8.98
C LYS A 41 3.85 0.92 -9.58
N TYR A 42 3.94 -0.13 -10.38
CA TYR A 42 5.14 -0.51 -11.11
C TYR A 42 5.18 0.21 -12.46
N ARG A 43 5.62 1.47 -12.45
CA ARG A 43 5.74 2.34 -13.64
C ARG A 43 7.19 2.75 -13.85
N LYS A 44 7.54 3.06 -15.10
CA LYS A 44 8.91 3.45 -15.48
C LYS A 44 9.30 4.82 -14.91
N SER A 45 8.54 5.86 -15.27
CA SER A 45 8.89 7.25 -14.92
C SER A 45 7.68 8.09 -14.53
N GLU A 46 6.50 7.47 -14.45
CA GLU A 46 5.28 8.16 -14.03
C GLU A 46 5.17 8.05 -12.50
N PRO A 47 5.35 9.16 -11.77
CA PRO A 47 5.25 9.15 -10.31
C PRO A 47 3.80 8.97 -9.87
N MET A 48 3.62 8.32 -8.73
CA MET A 48 2.31 8.24 -8.07
C MET A 48 1.86 9.64 -7.64
N THR A 49 0.64 9.99 -7.99
CA THR A 49 0.04 11.31 -7.77
C THR A 49 -0.73 11.38 -6.45
N ALA A 50 -0.97 12.60 -5.94
CA ALA A 50 -1.77 12.79 -4.72
C ALA A 50 -3.18 12.20 -4.84
N ARG A 51 -3.81 12.29 -6.02
CA ARG A 51 -5.12 11.70 -6.29
C ARG A 51 -5.11 10.17 -6.19
N GLU A 52 -4.02 9.52 -6.62
CA GLU A 52 -3.88 8.08 -6.48
C GLU A 52 -3.67 7.69 -5.02
N VAL A 53 -2.93 8.49 -4.25
CA VAL A 53 -2.81 8.32 -2.80
C VAL A 53 -4.18 8.46 -2.13
N GLU A 54 -4.96 9.49 -2.43
CA GLU A 54 -6.32 9.69 -1.88
C GLU A 54 -7.20 8.47 -2.13
N LYS A 55 -7.23 7.97 -3.37
CA LYS A 55 -8.00 6.76 -3.73
C LYS A 55 -7.53 5.52 -2.96
N ALA A 56 -6.23 5.34 -2.80
CA ALA A 56 -5.69 4.22 -2.04
C ALA A 56 -6.09 4.31 -0.56
N LEU A 57 -6.12 5.50 0.02
CA LEU A 57 -6.56 5.73 1.40
C LEU A 57 -8.07 5.46 1.56
N GLU A 58 -8.90 5.95 0.65
CA GLU A 58 -10.33 5.67 0.64
C GLU A 58 -10.60 4.16 0.55
N ALA A 59 -9.92 3.47 -0.36
CA ALA A 59 -10.05 2.02 -0.50
C ALA A 59 -9.60 1.28 0.76
N ALA A 60 -8.47 1.69 1.35
CA ALA A 60 -7.95 1.09 2.56
C ALA A 60 -8.92 1.23 3.74
N GLU A 61 -9.57 2.40 3.90
CA GLU A 61 -10.60 2.60 4.93
C GLU A 61 -11.80 1.67 4.74
N VAL A 62 -12.26 1.46 3.50
CA VAL A 62 -13.31 0.48 3.21
C VAL A 62 -12.87 -0.95 3.61
N VAL A 63 -11.62 -1.34 3.31
CA VAL A 63 -11.09 -2.64 3.77
C VAL A 63 -11.06 -2.70 5.30
N ARG A 64 -10.63 -1.64 5.99
CA ARG A 64 -10.60 -1.59 7.46
C ARG A 64 -11.97 -1.86 8.08
N GLU A 65 -13.02 -1.26 7.52
CA GLU A 65 -14.41 -1.47 7.93
C GLU A 65 -14.87 -2.91 7.67
N ILE A 66 -14.67 -3.43 6.45
CA ILE A 66 -15.04 -4.81 6.08
C ILE A 66 -14.35 -5.84 6.99
N ARG A 67 -13.09 -5.58 7.39
CA ARG A 67 -12.30 -6.49 8.22
C ARG A 67 -12.52 -6.29 9.73
N ASN A 68 -13.27 -5.27 10.12
CA ASN A 68 -13.49 -4.84 11.50
C ASN A 68 -12.15 -4.71 12.27
N ALA A 69 -11.20 -4.00 11.67
CA ALA A 69 -9.89 -3.75 12.27
C ALA A 69 -9.90 -2.41 13.03
N ARG A 70 -9.27 -2.40 14.21
CA ARG A 70 -9.20 -1.19 15.06
C ARG A 70 -8.31 -0.12 14.43
N ASP A 71 -7.18 -0.56 13.88
CA ASP A 71 -6.16 0.31 13.31
C ASP A 71 -5.61 -0.31 12.02
N MET A 72 -5.07 0.54 11.16
CA MET A 72 -4.59 0.19 9.84
C MET A 72 -3.30 0.95 9.50
N LYS A 73 -2.37 0.27 8.83
CA LYS A 73 -1.24 0.90 8.14
C LYS A 73 -1.35 0.73 6.64
N VAL A 74 -1.23 1.83 5.91
CA VAL A 74 -1.18 1.83 4.45
C VAL A 74 0.28 1.94 4.02
N TRP A 75 0.67 1.11 3.06
CA TRP A 75 1.99 1.10 2.45
C TRP A 75 1.88 1.31 0.94
N LEU A 76 2.47 2.39 0.45
CA LEU A 76 2.41 2.76 -0.97
C LEU A 76 3.75 2.45 -1.62
N VAL A 77 3.74 1.66 -2.68
CA VAL A 77 4.95 1.27 -3.42
C VAL A 77 4.87 1.87 -4.83
N SER A 78 5.90 2.61 -5.24
CA SER A 78 5.96 3.19 -6.59
C SER A 78 7.38 3.18 -7.15
N THR A 79 7.60 2.42 -8.23
CA THR A 79 8.93 2.40 -8.89
C THR A 79 9.21 3.66 -9.71
N GLY A 80 8.16 4.37 -10.13
CA GLY A 80 8.27 5.66 -10.82
C GLY A 80 8.43 6.85 -9.86
N GLY A 81 8.51 6.60 -8.55
CA GLY A 81 8.56 7.63 -7.51
C GLY A 81 7.19 8.22 -7.17
N PHE A 82 7.21 9.36 -6.49
CA PHE A 82 6.03 10.06 -5.97
C PHE A 82 6.10 11.54 -6.32
N THR A 83 4.96 12.16 -6.63
CA THR A 83 4.91 13.62 -6.77
C THR A 83 5.12 14.28 -5.41
N ARG A 84 5.54 15.55 -5.40
CA ARG A 84 5.72 16.31 -4.15
C ARG A 84 4.42 16.37 -3.33
N ASP A 85 3.29 16.56 -3.99
CA ASP A 85 2.00 16.65 -3.33
C ASP A 85 1.56 15.29 -2.77
N ALA A 86 1.91 14.19 -3.46
CA ALA A 86 1.73 12.84 -2.94
C ALA A 86 2.55 12.63 -1.66
N LEU A 87 3.83 13.00 -1.66
CA LEU A 87 4.69 12.87 -0.48
C LEU A 87 4.15 13.66 0.72
N ALA A 88 3.70 14.90 0.49
CA ALA A 88 3.09 15.72 1.55
C ALA A 88 1.83 15.06 2.13
N LEU A 89 0.99 14.45 1.28
CA LEU A 89 -0.20 13.73 1.73
C LEU A 89 0.15 12.44 2.49
N ILE A 90 1.16 11.70 2.03
CA ILE A 90 1.65 10.47 2.66
C ILE A 90 2.14 10.76 4.07
N GLU A 91 2.96 11.81 4.23
CA GLU A 91 3.48 12.25 5.53
C GLU A 91 2.34 12.65 6.47
N LYS A 92 1.41 13.50 5.99
CA LYS A 92 0.25 13.93 6.76
C LYS A 92 -0.63 12.76 7.21
N SER A 93 -0.79 11.74 6.37
CA SER A 93 -1.66 10.59 6.63
C SER A 93 -0.96 9.49 7.42
N GLY A 94 0.33 9.63 7.75
CA GLY A 94 1.10 8.64 8.50
C GLY A 94 1.27 7.31 7.74
N CYS A 95 1.27 7.37 6.41
CA CYS A 95 1.45 6.21 5.54
C CYS A 95 2.93 5.85 5.39
N LEU A 96 3.19 4.57 5.14
CA LEU A 96 4.51 4.10 4.73
C LEU A 96 4.62 4.22 3.21
N PHE A 97 5.82 4.46 2.70
CA PHE A 97 6.07 4.43 1.26
C PHE A 97 7.42 3.82 0.91
N SER A 98 7.53 3.28 -0.29
CA SER A 98 8.79 2.73 -0.82
C SER A 98 8.90 3.00 -2.31
N GLY A 99 10.07 3.47 -2.72
CA GLY A 99 10.47 3.57 -4.12
C GLY A 99 11.13 2.28 -4.61
N LEU A 100 11.74 2.37 -5.80
CA LEU A 100 12.45 1.25 -6.43
C LEU A 100 13.62 0.74 -5.59
N ASP A 101 14.39 1.64 -4.98
CA ASP A 101 15.57 1.26 -4.20
C ASP A 101 15.16 0.61 -2.88
N GLU A 102 14.19 1.17 -2.16
CA GLU A 102 13.73 0.60 -0.89
C GLU A 102 13.09 -0.79 -1.08
N ILE A 103 12.28 -0.99 -2.13
CA ILE A 103 11.65 -2.29 -2.36
C ILE A 103 12.67 -3.37 -2.74
N ASN A 104 13.69 -3.01 -3.53
CA ASN A 104 14.79 -3.91 -3.86
C ASN A 104 15.65 -4.24 -2.63
N GLU A 105 15.88 -3.27 -1.75
CA GLU A 105 16.61 -3.49 -0.50
C GLU A 105 15.82 -4.41 0.44
N ILE A 106 14.50 -4.21 0.56
CA ILE A 106 13.62 -5.13 1.30
C ILE A 106 13.71 -6.54 0.72
N ALA A 107 13.59 -6.69 -0.60
CA ALA A 107 13.69 -8.00 -1.25
C ALA A 107 15.03 -8.69 -0.92
N ARG A 108 16.14 -7.94 -0.99
CA ARG A 108 17.48 -8.43 -0.64
C ARG A 108 17.59 -8.87 0.82
N LEU A 109 17.09 -8.07 1.76
CA LEU A 109 17.16 -8.34 3.20
C LEU A 109 16.40 -9.61 3.60
N TYR A 110 15.31 -9.93 2.90
CA TYR A 110 14.50 -11.11 3.17
C TYR A 110 14.84 -12.30 2.25
N GLY A 111 15.94 -12.23 1.49
CA GLY A 111 16.38 -13.32 0.62
C GLY A 111 15.43 -13.62 -0.55
N ILE A 112 14.62 -12.65 -0.95
CA ILE A 112 13.71 -12.76 -2.10
C ILE A 112 14.56 -12.58 -3.36
N GLY A 113 14.65 -13.63 -4.17
CA GLY A 113 15.48 -13.66 -5.39
C GLY A 113 14.98 -12.81 -6.57
N VAL A 114 14.06 -11.87 -6.32
CA VAL A 114 13.49 -10.98 -7.34
C VAL A 114 14.18 -9.63 -7.24
N LYS A 115 14.76 -9.17 -8.35
CA LYS A 115 15.22 -7.79 -8.51
C LYS A 115 14.25 -7.06 -9.42
N ILE A 116 13.59 -6.04 -8.89
CA ILE A 116 12.76 -5.15 -9.69
C ILE A 116 13.71 -4.24 -10.47
N VAL A 117 13.64 -4.33 -11.79
CA VAL A 117 14.40 -3.48 -12.69
C VAL A 117 13.48 -2.39 -13.23
N GLU A 118 14.04 -1.23 -13.57
CA GLU A 118 13.28 -0.22 -14.31
C GLU A 118 12.73 -0.87 -15.59
N PHE A 119 11.43 -0.72 -15.81
CA PHE A 119 10.79 -1.19 -17.03
C PHE A 119 11.37 -0.38 -18.20
N VAL A 120 11.99 -1.05 -19.17
CA VAL A 120 12.58 -0.42 -20.36
C VAL A 120 11.50 0.11 -21.28
#